data_AF-A0A1H0A7H3-F1
#
_entry.id   AF-A0A1H0A7H3-F1
#
_cell.length_a   1.000
_cell.length_b   1.000
_cell.length_c   1.000
_cell.angle_alpha   90.00
_cell.angle_beta   90.00
_cell.angle_gamma   90.00
#
_symmetry.space_group_name_H-M   'P 1'
#
loop_
_entity.id
_entity.type
_entity.pdbx_description
1 polymer ?
#
loop_
_entity_poly.entity_id
_entity_poly.type
_entity_poly.pdbx_seq_one_letter_code
_entity_poly.pdbx_strand_id
1 'polypeptide(L)' 'MELMPGKAITLFARNRMAFTPCWLALKSLPVFHLVEEYYREKGRSTTWLKKHLAKKLQERYVRYGMAA' A
#
# COMPACT_ATOMS: atom_id res chain seq x y z
N MET A 1 1.34 -13.68 -3.23
CA MET A 1 1.23 -12.32 -3.81
C MET A 1 1.46 -11.16 -2.82
N GLU A 2 1.46 -11.35 -1.49
CA GLU A 2 1.70 -10.24 -0.52
C GLU A 2 3.09 -9.58 -0.60
N LEU A 3 4.06 -10.23 -1.26
CA LEU A 3 5.44 -9.75 -1.41
C LEU A 3 5.57 -8.41 -2.14
N MET A 4 4.71 -8.09 -3.11
CA MET A 4 4.83 -6.84 -3.89
C MET A 4 4.32 -5.61 -3.15
N PRO A 5 3.05 -5.58 -2.66
CA PRO A 5 2.56 -4.41 -1.92
C PRO A 5 3.35 -4.16 -0.65
N GLY A 6 3.77 -5.22 0.06
CA GLY A 6 4.54 -5.10 1.29
C GLY A 6 5.92 -4.45 1.08
N LYS A 7 6.64 -4.83 0.01
CA LYS A 7 7.94 -4.23 -0.34
C LYS A 7 7.79 -2.78 -0.79
N ALA A 8 6.80 -2.49 -1.63
CA ALA A 8 6.53 -1.13 -2.10
C ALA A 8 6.17 -0.19 -0.93
N ILE A 9 5.25 -0.60 -0.04
CA ILE A 9 4.89 0.19 1.16
C ILE A 9 6.10 0.45 2.05
N THR A 10 6.97 -0.55 2.20
CA THR A 10 8.22 -0.39 2.97
C THR A 10 9.15 0.64 2.34
N LEU A 11 9.33 0.59 1.01
CA LEU A 11 10.11 1.59 0.28
C LEU A 11 9.51 3.00 0.44
N PHE A 12 8.20 3.14 0.29
CA PHE A 12 7.51 4.42 0.45
C PHE A 12 7.65 4.99 1.86
N ALA A 13 7.51 4.16 2.89
CA ALA A 13 7.70 4.57 4.27
C ALA A 13 9.13 5.08 4.53
N ARG A 14 10.15 4.42 3.95
CA ARG A 14 11.55 4.88 4.09
C ARG A 14 11.79 6.23 3.40
N ASN A 15 11.10 6.50 2.30
CA ASN A 15 11.24 7.72 1.52
C ASN A 15 10.30 8.86 1.96
N ARG A 16 9.57 8.72 3.08
CA ARG A 16 8.66 9.77 3.60
C ARG A 16 7.60 10.24 2.61
N MET A 17 7.16 9.34 1.73
CA MET A 17 6.12 9.65 0.76
C MET A 17 4.73 9.73 1.41
N ALA A 18 3.99 10.80 1.11
CA ALA A 18 2.58 10.87 1.47
C ALA A 18 1.79 9.73 0.82
N PHE A 19 0.69 9.29 1.45
CA PHE A 19 -0.07 8.14 0.94
C PHE A 19 -0.64 8.36 -0.46
N THR A 20 -1.10 9.58 -0.79
CA THR A 20 -1.68 9.90 -2.10
C THR A 20 -0.74 9.59 -3.28
N PRO A 21 0.51 10.11 -3.33
CA PRO A 21 1.45 9.73 -4.39
C PRO A 21 1.83 8.24 -4.35
N CYS A 22 1.89 7.60 -3.17
CA CYS A 22 2.12 6.16 -3.07
C CYS A 22 1.00 5.35 -3.74
N TRP A 23 -0.26 5.76 -3.52
CA TRP A 23 -1.43 5.12 -4.10
C TRP A 23 -1.43 5.23 -5.63
N LEU A 24 -1.10 6.41 -6.17
CA LEU A 24 -0.98 6.61 -7.61
C LEU A 24 0.15 5.75 -8.20
N ALA A 25 1.32 5.72 -7.55
CA ALA A 25 2.45 4.91 -7.99
C ALA A 25 2.15 3.39 -7.94
N LEU A 26 1.38 2.93 -6.95
CA LEU A 26 0.91 1.55 -6.91
C LEU A 26 -0.04 1.27 -8.06
N LYS A 27 -1.02 2.15 -8.30
CA LYS A 27 -1.97 2.01 -9.41
C LYS A 27 -1.32 2.03 -10.80
N SER A 28 -0.17 2.71 -10.95
CA SER A 28 0.55 2.73 -12.23
C SER A 28 1.35 1.46 -12.51
N LEU A 29 1.46 0.52 -11.56
CA LEU A 29 2.17 -0.73 -11.78
C LEU A 29 1.39 -1.61 -12.77
N PRO A 30 2.04 -2.22 -13.78
CA PRO A 30 1.36 -3.10 -14.75
C PRO A 30 0.62 -4.26 -14.10
N VAL A 31 1.10 -4.71 -12.94
CA VAL A 31 0.57 -5.84 -12.17
C VAL A 31 -0.45 -5.43 -11.11
N PHE A 32 -0.78 -4.14 -10.97
CA PHE A 32 -1.67 -3.69 -9.89
C PHE A 32 -3.07 -4.30 -9.99
N HIS A 33 -3.55 -4.56 -11.21
CA HIS A 33 -4.81 -5.24 -11.45
C HIS A 33 -4.88 -6.58 -10.68
N LEU A 34 -3.82 -7.40 -10.68
CA LEU A 34 -3.77 -8.67 -9.95
C LEU A 34 -3.97 -8.49 -8.43
N VAL A 35 -3.51 -7.37 -7.88
CA VAL A 35 -3.73 -7.03 -6.47
C VAL A 35 -5.21 -6.69 -6.23
N GLU A 36 -5.80 -5.89 -7.11
CA GLU A 36 -7.23 -5.57 -7.03
C GLU A 36 -8.10 -6.82 -7.16
N GLU A 37 -7.79 -7.71 -8.10
CA GLU A 37 -8.51 -8.97 -8.29
C GLU A 37 -8.42 -9.88 -7.07
N TYR A 38 -7.22 -10.07 -6.53
CA TYR A 38 -7.01 -10.88 -5.32
C TYR A 38 -7.84 -10.37 -4.13
N TYR A 39 -7.92 -9.06 -3.92
CA TYR A 39 -8.72 -8.49 -2.83
C TYR A 39 -10.22 -8.50 -3.15
N ARG A 40 -10.61 -8.33 -4.41
CA ARG A 40 -11.99 -8.43 -4.89
C ARG A 40 -12.56 -9.83 -4.69
N GLU A 41 -11.79 -10.87 -5.02
CA GLU A 41 -12.14 -12.28 -4.76
C GLU A 41 -12.37 -12.57 -3.28
N LYS A 42 -11.70 -11.81 -2.39
CA LYS A 42 -11.89 -11.88 -0.93
C LYS A 42 -13.04 -11.00 -0.42
N GLY A 43 -13.89 -10.50 -1.31
CA GLY A 43 -15.01 -9.62 -0.98
C GLY A 43 -14.58 -8.25 -0.47
N ARG A 44 -13.35 -7.79 -0.77
CA ARG A 44 -12.84 -6.48 -0.34
C ARG A 44 -12.98 -5.47 -1.47
N SER A 45 -13.55 -4.31 -1.15
CA SER A 45 -13.69 -3.21 -2.12
C SER A 45 -12.38 -2.45 -2.32
N THR A 46 -12.26 -1.72 -3.43
CA THR A 46 -11.13 -0.82 -3.69
C THR A 46 -10.99 0.25 -2.61
N THR A 47 -12.10 0.75 -2.06
CA THR A 47 -12.10 1.68 -0.91
C THR A 47 -11.48 1.03 0.33
N TRP A 48 -11.80 -0.24 0.58
CA TRP A 48 -11.17 -1.00 1.66
C TRP A 48 -9.67 -1.18 1.42
N LEU A 49 -9.27 -1.55 0.19
CA LEU A 49 -7.86 -1.73 -0.18
C LEU A 49 -7.05 -0.44 0.02
N LYS A 50 -7.60 0.71 -0.41
CA LYS A 50 -6.98 2.01 -0.21
C LYS A 50 -6.77 2.31 1.29
N LYS A 51 -7.79 2.09 2.13
CA LYS A 51 -7.67 2.25 3.59
C LYS A 51 -6.66 1.27 4.20
N HIS A 52 -6.65 0.03 3.74
CA HIS A 52 -5.74 -1.01 4.20
C HIS A 52 -4.27 -0.64 3.94
N LEU A 53 -3.95 -0.19 2.72
CA LEU A 53 -2.60 0.23 2.35
C LEU A 53 -2.17 1.50 3.08
N ALA A 54 -3.09 2.46 3.29
CA ALA A 54 -2.81 3.65 4.09
C ALA A 54 -2.43 3.29 5.53
N LYS A 55 -3.20 2.41 6.16
CA LYS A 55 -2.89 1.90 7.51
C LYS A 55 -1.53 1.20 7.53
N LYS A 56 -1.23 0.36 6.53
CA LYS A 56 0.07 -0.33 6.43
C LYS A 56 1.23 0.66 6.28
N LEU A 57 1.08 1.72 5.50
CA LEU A 57 2.08 2.75 5.36
C LEU A 57 2.34 3.46 6.70
N GLN A 58 1.28 3.82 7.42
CA GLN A 58 1.37 4.44 8.74
C GLN A 58 2.03 3.51 9.78
N GLU A 59 1.64 2.23 9.83
CA GLU A 59 2.27 1.22 10.70
C GLU A 59 3.78 1.07 10.44
N ARG A 60 4.21 1.24 9.18
CA ARG A 60 5.63 1.20 8.80
C ARG A 60 6.35 2.50 9.19
N TYR A 61 5.71 3.66 9.04
CA TYR A 61 6.26 4.92 9.55
C TYR A 61 6.57 4.85 11.04
N VAL A 62 5.60 4.41 11.85
CA VAL A 62 5.78 4.25 13.30
C VAL A 62 6.93 3.28 13.59
N ARG A 63 6.96 2.12 12.92
CA ARG A 63 8.00 1.10 13.13
C ARG A 63 9.42 1.55 12.77
N TYR A 64 9.57 2.44 11.79
CA TYR A 64 10.88 3.01 11.46
C TYR A 64 11.28 4.16 12.39
N GLY A 65 10.60 4.33 13.53
CA GLY A 65 10.91 5.38 14.52
C GLY A 65 10.55 6.78 14.03
N MET A 66 9.67 6.87 13.03
CA MET A 66 9.34 8.12 12.34
C MET A 66 7.94 8.65 12.72
N ALA A 67 7.26 8.05 13.70
CA ALA A 67 6.10 8.67 14.32
C ALA A 67 6.59 9.72 15.31
N ALA A 68 6.30 10.98 15.00
CA ALA A 68 6.49 12.12 15.90
C ALA A 68 5.64 11.99 17.16
#